data_AF-A0A9C9GDU6-F1
#
_entry.id   AF-A0A9C9GDU6-F1
#
_cell.length_a   1.000
_cell.length_b   1.000
_cell.length_c   1.000
_cell.angle_alpha   90.00
_cell.angle_beta   90.00
_cell.angle_gamma   90.00
#
_symmetry.space_group_name_H-M   'P 1'
#
loop_
_entity.id
_entity.type
_entity.pdbx_description
1 polymer ?
#
loop_
_entity_poly.entity_id
_entity_poly.type
_entity_poly.pdbx_seq_one_letter_code
_entity_poly.pdbx_strand_id
1 'polypeptide(L)'
;MTISEFDIIERFFKRRTAVRDDVVLGIGDDAALLRVPADRQLVVAMDTLLAGRHFPPQTSAFDIGWKALAVNLSDLAAMGADPAWATLSLT
;
A
#
# COMPACT_ATOMS: atom_id res chain seq x y z
N MET A 1 -13.40 -21.11 -13.49
CA MET A 1 -12.97 -21.14 -12.08
C MET A 1 -13.03 -19.72 -11.56
N THR A 2 -13.75 -19.49 -10.47
CA THR A 2 -13.74 -18.22 -9.75
C THR A 2 -12.38 -18.04 -9.10
N ILE A 3 -11.72 -16.92 -9.36
CA ILE A 3 -10.47 -16.54 -8.70
C ILE A 3 -10.79 -16.27 -7.22
N SER A 4 -10.06 -16.90 -6.29
CA SER A 4 -10.20 -16.64 -4.86
C SER A 4 -9.45 -15.36 -4.46
N GLU A 5 -9.76 -14.82 -3.27
CA GLU A 5 -8.98 -13.71 -2.67
C GLU A 5 -7.49 -14.05 -2.59
N PHE A 6 -7.15 -15.26 -2.12
CA PHE A 6 -5.78 -15.72 -2.03
C PHE A 6 -5.08 -15.77 -3.39
N ASP A 7 -5.78 -16.16 -4.46
CA ASP A 7 -5.23 -16.13 -5.82
C ASP A 7 -4.93 -14.70 -6.30
N ILE A 8 -5.78 -13.73 -5.94
CA ILE A 8 -5.56 -12.31 -6.25
C ILE A 8 -4.32 -11.79 -5.51
N ILE A 9 -4.25 -12.06 -4.19
CA ILE A 9 -3.12 -11.63 -3.35
C ILE A 9 -1.81 -12.19 -3.87
N GLU A 10 -1.76 -13.49 -4.14
CA GLU A 10 -0.58 -14.17 -4.69
C GLU A 10 -0.17 -13.60 -6.04
N ARG A 11 -1.13 -13.40 -6.96
CA ARG A 11 -0.84 -12.97 -8.33
C ARG A 11 -0.41 -11.51 -8.43
N PHE A 12 -1.05 -10.61 -7.69
CA PHE A 12 -0.89 -9.17 -7.88
C PHE A 12 -0.03 -8.48 -6.82
N PHE A 13 -0.01 -8.98 -5.58
CA PHE A 13 0.64 -8.26 -4.47
C PHE A 13 1.86 -9.00 -3.92
N LYS A 14 1.73 -10.29 -3.57
CA LYS A 14 2.81 -11.02 -2.89
C LYS A 14 4.04 -11.22 -3.78
N ARG A 15 3.87 -11.78 -4.99
CA ARG A 15 4.97 -12.07 -5.93
C ARG A 15 5.69 -10.84 -6.48
N ARG A 16 5.11 -9.65 -6.31
CA ARG A 16 5.66 -8.38 -6.82
C ARG A 16 6.26 -7.51 -5.71
N THR A 17 6.16 -7.94 -4.45
CA THR A 17 6.72 -7.19 -3.32
C THR A 17 8.22 -7.45 -3.23
N ALA A 18 8.99 -6.37 -3.12
CA ALA A 18 10.43 -6.46 -2.91
C ALA A 18 10.74 -7.03 -1.51
N VAL A 19 11.78 -7.85 -1.42
CA VAL A 19 12.32 -8.31 -0.13
C VAL A 19 13.14 -7.18 0.47
N ARG A 20 12.90 -6.88 1.75
CA ARG A 20 13.64 -5.87 2.51
C ARG A 20 13.93 -6.39 3.92
N ASP A 21 15.11 -6.04 4.45
CA ASP A 21 15.56 -6.49 5.79
C ASP A 21 14.75 -5.87 6.94
N ASP A 22 14.11 -4.73 6.70
CA ASP A 22 13.25 -4.04 7.67
C ASP A 22 11.81 -4.56 7.68
N VAL A 23 11.47 -5.52 6.80
CA VAL A 23 10.20 -6.26 6.80
C VAL A 23 10.46 -7.67 7.33
N VAL A 24 10.33 -7.85 8.65
CA VAL A 24 10.57 -9.13 9.33
C VAL A 24 9.50 -10.17 8.98
N LEU A 25 8.25 -9.72 8.79
CA LEU A 25 7.13 -10.52 8.31
C LEU A 25 6.28 -9.66 7.37
N GLY A 26 6.12 -10.11 6.12
CA GLY A 26 5.38 -9.42 5.06
C GLY A 26 4.04 -10.08 4.71
N ILE A 27 3.59 -9.93 3.47
CA ILE A 27 2.33 -10.53 2.98
C ILE A 27 2.36 -12.05 3.09
N GLY A 28 1.30 -12.63 3.68
CA GLY A 28 1.10 -14.08 3.77
C GLY A 28 0.75 -14.59 5.17
N ASP A 29 0.64 -13.70 6.15
CA ASP A 29 0.21 -13.98 7.53
C ASP A 29 -0.84 -12.93 7.95
N ASP A 30 -1.36 -13.04 9.18
CA ASP A 30 -2.44 -12.18 9.69
C ASP A 30 -2.00 -10.72 9.92
N ALA A 31 -0.69 -10.47 10.07
CA ALA A 31 -0.12 -9.14 10.27
C ALA A 31 1.33 -9.04 9.79
N ALA A 32 1.79 -7.81 9.53
CA ALA A 32 3.18 -7.53 9.20
C ALA A 32 4.00 -7.21 10.47
N LEU A 33 5.28 -7.62 10.48
CA LEU A 33 6.27 -7.22 11.48
C LEU A 33 7.32 -6.32 10.80
N LEU A 34 7.38 -5.07 11.23
CA LEU A 34 8.20 -4.02 10.60
C LEU A 34 9.21 -3.47 11.61
N ARG A 35 10.45 -3.25 11.17
CA ARG A 35 11.53 -2.72 12.00
C ARG A 35 11.73 -1.23 11.69
N VAL A 36 11.33 -0.38 12.64
CA VAL A 36 11.63 1.07 12.59
C VAL A 36 13.06 1.30 13.10
N PRO A 37 13.91 2.10 12.41
CA PRO A 37 15.23 2.48 12.93
C PRO A 37 15.13 3.18 14.29
N ALA A 38 16.09 2.89 15.19
CA ALA A 38 16.03 3.32 16.59
C ALA A 38 16.05 4.84 16.80
N ASP A 39 16.60 5.58 15.84
CA ASP A 39 16.74 7.04 15.83
C ASP A 39 15.64 7.75 15.01
N ARG A 40 14.63 7.01 14.57
CA ARG A 40 13.52 7.54 13.76
C ARG A 40 12.18 7.34 14.45
N GLN A 41 11.22 8.18 14.07
CA GLN A 41 9.82 8.01 14.42
C GLN A 41 9.05 7.50 13.21
N LEU A 42 8.03 6.68 13.48
CA LEU A 42 7.12 6.23 12.43
C LEU A 42 6.07 7.31 12.17
N VAL A 43 5.99 7.79 10.93
CA VAL A 43 4.90 8.64 10.43
C VAL A 43 3.93 7.75 9.67
N VAL A 44 2.63 7.86 9.96
CA VAL A 44 1.58 7.08 9.32
C VAL A 44 0.56 8.03 8.70
N ALA A 45 0.27 7.82 7.43
CA ALA A 45 -0.80 8.48 6.69
C ALA A 45 -1.70 7.42 6.03
N MET A 46 -2.99 7.71 5.91
CA MET A 46 -3.96 6.81 5.30
C MET A 46 -5.11 7.60 4.67
N ASP A 47 -5.29 7.40 3.36
CA ASP A 47 -6.38 7.96 2.58
C ASP A 47 -7.28 6.89 1.97
N THR A 48 -8.57 7.22 1.83
CA THR A 48 -9.57 6.38 1.14
C THR A 48 -10.07 7.06 -0.13
N LEU A 49 -9.94 6.40 -1.28
CA LEU A 49 -10.40 6.92 -2.57
C LEU A 49 -11.69 6.24 -3.04
N LEU A 50 -12.79 6.98 -2.99
CA LEU A 50 -14.10 6.56 -3.52
C LEU A 50 -14.30 6.95 -4.99
N ALA A 51 -14.76 6.00 -5.82
CA ALA A 51 -15.17 6.22 -7.20
C ALA A 51 -16.33 7.23 -7.29
N GLY A 52 -16.30 8.10 -8.30
CA GLY A 52 -17.27 9.19 -8.48
C GLY A 52 -17.06 10.41 -7.57
N ARG A 53 -16.21 10.29 -6.53
CA ARG A 53 -15.83 11.41 -5.65
C ARG A 53 -14.37 11.83 -5.84
N HIS A 54 -13.45 10.88 -5.74
CA HIS A 54 -12.01 11.14 -5.82
C HIS A 54 -11.45 10.90 -7.21
N PHE A 55 -12.13 10.11 -8.04
CA PHE A 55 -11.80 9.87 -9.43
C PHE A 55 -13.08 9.56 -10.24
N PRO A 56 -13.14 9.91 -11.54
CA PRO A 56 -14.24 9.51 -12.42
C PRO A 56 -14.46 8.00 -12.48
N PRO A 57 -15.70 7.49 -12.60
CA PRO A 57 -15.96 6.05 -12.65
C PRO A 57 -15.26 5.30 -13.80
N GLN A 58 -14.85 6.02 -14.85
CA GLN A 58 -14.18 5.47 -16.03
C GLN A 58 -12.64 5.53 -15.96
N THR A 59 -12.07 6.03 -14.85
CA THR A 59 -10.62 6.08 -14.67
C THR A 59 -10.04 4.67 -14.74
N SER A 60 -8.90 4.52 -15.42
CA SER A 60 -8.28 3.20 -15.60
C SER A 60 -7.79 2.63 -14.27
N ALA A 61 -7.78 1.30 -14.14
CA ALA A 61 -7.28 0.64 -12.92
C ALA A 61 -5.82 1.00 -12.61
N PHE A 62 -5.00 1.24 -13.65
CA PHE A 62 -3.62 1.68 -13.48
C PHE A 62 -3.56 3.07 -12.82
N ASP A 63 -4.33 4.02 -13.34
CA ASP A 63 -4.35 5.39 -12.81
C ASP A 63 -4.95 5.45 -11.40
N ILE A 64 -5.94 4.59 -11.10
CA ILE A 64 -6.48 4.44 -9.73
C ILE A 64 -5.38 3.95 -8.79
N GLY A 65 -4.65 2.88 -9.16
CA GLY A 65 -3.55 2.35 -8.35
C GLY A 65 -2.42 3.38 -8.14
N TRP A 66 -2.05 4.11 -9.19
CA TRP A 66 -1.09 5.21 -9.10
C TRP A 66 -1.56 6.27 -8.10
N LYS A 67 -2.79 6.77 -8.28
CA LYS A 67 -3.34 7.83 -7.43
C LYS A 67 -3.49 7.39 -5.97
N ALA A 68 -3.90 6.15 -5.72
CA ALA A 68 -4.07 5.60 -4.38
C ALA A 68 -2.78 5.65 -3.55
N LEU A 69 -1.63 5.39 -4.19
CA LEU A 69 -0.33 5.54 -3.52
C LEU A 69 0.14 7.00 -3.48
N ALA A 70 -0.01 7.73 -4.60
CA ALA A 70 0.54 9.08 -4.75
C ALA A 70 -0.01 10.08 -3.72
N VAL A 71 -1.29 9.98 -3.33
CA VAL A 71 -1.87 10.88 -2.31
C VAL A 71 -1.21 10.70 -0.95
N ASN A 72 -1.04 9.45 -0.49
CA ASN A 72 -0.37 9.15 0.77
C ASN A 72 1.13 9.54 0.74
N LEU A 73 1.80 9.35 -0.41
CA LEU A 73 3.19 9.80 -0.58
C LEU A 73 3.31 11.33 -0.51
N SER A 74 2.30 12.06 -0.99
CA SER A 74 2.25 13.53 -0.88
C SER A 74 2.18 13.97 0.59
N ASP A 75 1.37 13.31 1.41
CA ASP A 75 1.26 13.63 2.84
C ASP A 75 2.56 13.35 3.59
N LEU A 76 3.20 12.21 3.32
CA LEU A 76 4.51 11.89 3.89
C LEU A 76 5.58 12.91 3.49
N ALA A 77 5.58 13.33 2.21
CA ALA A 77 6.49 14.36 1.73
C ALA A 77 6.27 15.72 2.42
N ALA A 78 5.02 16.10 2.69
CA ALA A 78 4.69 17.33 3.42
C ALA A 78 5.20 17.31 4.87
N MET A 79 5.33 16.12 5.47
CA MET A 79 5.92 15.92 6.81
C MET A 79 7.44 15.77 6.79
N GLY A 80 8.09 15.80 5.61
CA GLY A 80 9.52 15.53 5.46
C GLY A 80 9.91 14.08 5.80
N ALA A 81 8.95 13.14 5.73
CA ALA A 81 9.18 11.74 6.05
C ALA A 81 9.72 10.96 4.85
N ASP A 82 10.60 9.98 5.10
CA ASP A 82 11.03 9.00 4.10
C ASP A 82 10.02 7.85 4.02
N PRO A 83 9.33 7.61 2.89
CA PRO A 83 8.37 6.51 2.77
C PRO A 83 9.05 5.15 2.86
N ALA A 84 8.51 4.24 3.67
CA ALA A 84 9.09 2.91 3.89
C ALA A 84 8.18 1.78 3.38
N TRP A 85 6.92 1.75 3.84
CA TRP A 85 5.99 0.65 3.59
C TRP A 85 4.59 1.22 3.28
N ALA A 86 3.73 0.40 2.67
CA ALA A 86 2.34 0.76 2.44
C ALA A 86 1.45 -0.46 2.69
N THR A 87 0.26 -0.22 3.24
CA THR A 87 -0.84 -1.19 3.26
C THR A 87 -1.88 -0.78 2.23
N LEU A 88 -2.64 -1.76 1.73
CA LEU A 88 -3.70 -1.53 0.76
C LEU A 88 -4.95 -2.29 1.19
N SER A 89 -6.07 -1.57 1.26
CA SER A 89 -7.41 -2.15 1.43
C SER A 89 -8.23 -1.84 0.18
N LEU A 90 -8.84 -2.87 -0.40
CA LEU A 90 -9.68 -2.78 -1.59
C LEU A 90 -11.03 -3.44 -1.29
N THR A 91 -12.12 -2.75 -1.65
CA THR A 91 -13.51 -3.20 -1.41
C THR A 91 -14.38 -2.96 -2.63
#